data_AF-A0A850NXG8-F1
#
_entry.id   AF-A0A850NXG8-F1
#
_cell.length_a   1.000
_cell.length_b   1.000
_cell.length_c   1.000
_cell.angle_alpha   90.00
_cell.angle_beta   90.00
_cell.angle_gamma   90.00
#
_symmetry.space_group_name_H-M   'P 1'
#
loop_
_entity.id
_entity.type
_entity.pdbx_description
1 polymer ?
#
loop_
_entity_poly.entity_id
_entity_poly.type
_entity_poly.pdbx_seq_one_letter_code
_entity_poly.pdbx_strand_id
1 'polypeptide(L)'
;SPQARALLAAYTAGVNAGLAALGHAPFEYSLLRATPVPWRDEDTGLVVYAMYLDLQDSDGRAQALHDALIDRLGPQMAALLDPDRTPFDAPDDGSVAPSPVLPDHVPVPAACPPAATVPAREHGSNSFAVSGALTGTGAAMLANDMHLDLGVPNLWYRARQVLADGSLDLNGVTLPGTPMQVVGSNGHIAWGFTDSYIATGDLIRLDLLPPAMPGGPQRYATPDGPRDIKTVHERLCALRAGCEDLPVRQTIWGPIQGAVAGAP
;
A
#
# COMPACT_ATOMS: atom_id res chain seq x y z
N SER A 1 22.32 -0.69 9.49
CA SER A 1 23.76 -0.75 9.83
C SER A 1 24.36 0.66 9.84
N PRO A 2 25.59 0.87 10.35
CA PRO A 2 26.29 2.16 10.22
C PRO A 2 26.42 2.63 8.77
N GLN A 3 26.71 1.72 7.82
CA GLN A 3 26.80 2.09 6.40
C GLN A 3 25.46 2.60 5.85
N ALA A 4 24.34 1.95 6.19
CA ALA A 4 23.02 2.38 5.74
C ALA A 4 22.66 3.79 6.25
N ARG A 5 23.00 4.12 7.51
CA ARG A 5 22.79 5.47 8.04
C ARG A 5 23.65 6.51 7.32
N ALA A 6 24.90 6.17 6.98
CA ALA A 6 25.78 7.06 6.25
C ALA A 6 25.26 7.35 4.83
N LEU A 7 24.74 6.32 4.13
CA LEU A 7 24.11 6.48 2.82
C LEU A 7 22.86 7.37 2.91
N LEU A 8 22.01 7.14 3.90
CA LEU A 8 20.80 7.95 4.13
C LEU A 8 21.16 9.41 4.41
N ALA A 9 22.11 9.66 5.32
CA ALA A 9 22.56 11.02 5.63
C ALA A 9 23.15 11.74 4.40
N ALA A 10 23.90 11.02 3.54
CA ALA A 10 24.43 11.57 2.30
C ALA A 10 23.32 11.93 1.30
N TYR A 11 22.29 11.09 1.19
CA TYR A 11 21.12 11.39 0.38
C TYR A 11 20.38 12.62 0.87
N THR A 12 20.07 12.69 2.17
CA THR A 12 19.42 13.85 2.81
C THR A 12 20.21 15.13 2.60
N ALA A 13 21.54 15.09 2.76
CA ALA A 13 22.40 16.23 2.49
C ALA A 13 22.31 16.68 1.03
N GLY A 14 22.27 15.74 0.08
CA GLY A 14 22.09 16.02 -1.35
C GLY A 14 20.74 16.66 -1.68
N VAL A 15 19.64 16.15 -1.11
CA VAL A 15 18.29 16.74 -1.28
C VAL A 15 18.27 18.18 -0.77
N ASN A 16 18.83 18.42 0.42
CA ASN A 16 18.86 19.76 1.02
C ASN A 16 19.80 20.72 0.28
N ALA A 17 20.94 20.24 -0.23
CA ALA A 17 21.79 21.03 -1.11
C ALA A 17 21.07 21.39 -2.41
N GLY A 18 20.30 20.45 -2.99
CA GLY A 18 19.45 20.70 -4.14
C GLY A 18 18.40 21.76 -3.86
N LEU A 19 17.70 21.67 -2.72
CA LEU A 19 16.73 22.66 -2.27
C LEU A 19 17.36 24.06 -2.12
N ALA A 20 18.54 24.15 -1.50
CA ALA A 20 19.25 25.42 -1.32
C ALA A 20 19.78 26.01 -2.64
N ALA A 21 20.03 25.16 -3.64
CA ALA A 21 20.48 25.58 -4.97
C ALA A 21 19.32 26.05 -5.88
N LEU A 22 18.06 25.80 -5.50
CA LEU A 22 16.91 26.31 -6.24
C LEU A 22 16.85 27.84 -6.10
N GLY A 23 16.86 28.55 -7.24
CA GLY A 23 16.75 30.02 -7.24
C GLY A 23 15.36 30.54 -6.85
N HIS A 24 14.34 29.69 -6.86
CA HIS A 24 12.97 29.96 -6.41
C HIS A 24 12.29 28.65 -6.02
N ALA A 25 11.28 28.72 -5.16
CA ALA A 25 10.48 27.55 -4.82
C ALA A 25 9.72 27.04 -6.07
N PRO A 26 9.63 25.71 -6.29
CA PRO A 26 8.81 25.14 -7.34
C PRO A 26 7.36 25.64 -7.28
N PHE A 27 6.67 25.69 -8.42
CA PHE A 27 5.35 26.34 -8.52
C PHE A 27 4.30 25.67 -7.62
N GLU A 28 4.44 24.37 -7.34
CA GLU A 28 3.57 23.60 -6.45
C GLU A 28 3.53 24.21 -5.06
N TYR A 29 4.68 24.64 -4.54
CA TYR A 29 4.77 25.34 -3.24
C TYR A 29 4.08 26.70 -3.28
N SER A 30 4.13 27.40 -4.42
CA SER A 30 3.40 28.66 -4.60
C SER A 30 1.88 28.44 -4.65
N LEU A 31 1.41 27.40 -5.35
CA LEU A 31 0.01 27.01 -5.43
C LEU A 31 -0.55 26.61 -4.06
N LEU A 32 0.22 25.80 -3.33
CA LEU A 32 -0.12 25.32 -2.00
C LEU A 32 0.04 26.42 -0.94
N ARG A 33 0.79 27.50 -1.21
CA ARG A 33 1.22 28.52 -0.24
C ARG A 33 2.04 27.92 0.90
N ALA A 34 2.84 26.91 0.56
CA ALA A 34 3.74 26.23 1.48
C ALA A 34 5.17 26.72 1.24
N THR A 35 5.98 26.75 2.30
CA THR A 35 7.43 26.97 2.16
C THR A 35 8.11 25.61 2.17
N PRO A 36 9.02 25.30 1.22
CA PRO A 36 9.81 24.10 1.30
C PRO A 36 10.58 24.04 2.62
N VAL A 37 10.56 22.88 3.28
CA VAL A 37 11.32 22.63 4.50
C VAL A 37 12.50 21.70 4.21
N PRO A 38 13.59 21.78 5.00
CA PRO A 38 14.68 20.83 4.87
C PRO A 38 14.19 19.40 5.07
N TRP A 39 14.60 18.51 4.18
CA TRP A 39 14.40 17.07 4.25
C TRP A 39 15.17 16.49 5.43
N ARG A 40 14.57 15.51 6.11
CA ARG A 40 15.16 14.78 7.23
C ARG A 40 15.35 13.32 6.86
N ASP A 41 16.24 12.63 7.56
CA ASP A 41 16.50 11.21 7.34
C ASP A 41 15.21 10.38 7.53
N GLU A 42 14.34 10.78 8.44
CA GLU A 42 13.06 10.13 8.70
C GLU A 42 12.08 10.25 7.52
N ASP A 43 12.14 11.34 6.76
CA ASP A 43 11.23 11.57 5.63
C ASP A 43 11.42 10.51 4.54
N THR A 44 12.63 10.00 4.35
CA THR A 44 12.89 8.85 3.47
C THR A 44 12.17 7.59 3.95
N GLY A 45 12.15 7.35 5.27
CA GLY A 45 11.39 6.24 5.85
C GLY A 45 9.89 6.42 5.66
N LEU A 46 9.39 7.65 5.81
CA LEU A 46 7.98 7.99 5.59
C LEU A 46 7.56 7.83 4.13
N VAL A 47 8.45 8.12 3.16
CA VAL A 47 8.19 7.85 1.73
C VAL A 47 8.03 6.35 1.48
N VAL A 48 8.90 5.52 2.04
CA VAL A 48 8.77 4.06 1.93
C VAL A 48 7.50 3.58 2.63
N TYR A 49 7.14 4.16 3.76
CA TYR A 49 5.90 3.83 4.47
C TYR A 49 4.65 4.23 3.69
N ALA A 50 4.66 5.40 3.03
CA ALA A 50 3.58 5.83 2.14
C ALA A 50 3.44 4.88 0.94
N MET A 51 4.56 4.45 0.35
CA MET A 51 4.55 3.44 -0.70
C MET A 51 3.98 2.10 -0.21
N TYR A 52 4.31 1.68 1.02
CA TYR A 52 3.69 0.50 1.62
C TYR A 52 2.16 0.67 1.68
N LEU A 53 1.65 1.78 2.21
CA LEU A 53 0.20 2.02 2.29
C LEU A 53 -0.49 2.08 0.91
N ASP A 54 0.19 2.61 -0.11
CA ASP A 54 -0.34 2.69 -1.48
C ASP A 54 -0.46 1.33 -2.18
N LEU A 55 0.45 0.39 -1.82
CA LEU A 55 0.50 -0.96 -2.37
C LEU A 55 -0.37 -1.99 -1.61
N GLN A 56 -1.07 -1.60 -0.55
CA GLN A 56 -1.91 -2.51 0.26
C GLN A 56 -3.38 -2.10 0.26
N ASP A 57 -4.27 -3.05 0.58
CA ASP A 57 -5.64 -2.78 0.99
C ASP A 57 -5.65 -2.14 2.39
N SER A 58 -5.36 -0.84 2.45
CA SER A 58 -5.19 -0.10 3.71
C SER A 58 -6.48 0.10 4.50
N ASP A 59 -7.65 -0.05 3.87
CA ASP A 59 -8.97 0.11 4.49
C ASP A 59 -9.81 -1.17 4.53
N GLY A 60 -9.18 -2.33 4.26
CA GLY A 60 -9.81 -3.65 4.39
C GLY A 60 -11.04 -3.84 3.51
N ARG A 61 -11.12 -3.10 2.39
CA ARG A 61 -12.30 -3.10 1.50
C ARG A 61 -12.50 -4.43 0.84
N ALA A 62 -11.43 -5.11 0.45
CA ALA A 62 -11.52 -6.41 -0.22
C ALA A 62 -12.18 -7.42 0.74
N GLN A 63 -11.70 -7.48 1.98
CA GLN A 63 -12.27 -8.35 3.01
C GLN A 63 -13.71 -7.94 3.38
N ALA A 64 -13.99 -6.63 3.52
CA ALA A 64 -15.34 -6.16 3.81
C ALA A 64 -16.33 -6.48 2.67
N LEU A 65 -15.88 -6.43 1.41
CA LEU A 65 -16.67 -6.83 0.25
C LEU A 65 -16.91 -8.35 0.26
N HIS A 66 -15.88 -9.15 0.52
CA HIS A 66 -15.97 -10.59 0.63
C HIS A 66 -16.98 -11.02 1.70
N ASP A 67 -16.87 -10.47 2.91
CA ASP A 67 -17.82 -10.69 4.01
C ASP A 67 -19.25 -10.30 3.61
N ALA A 68 -19.42 -9.16 2.93
CA ALA A 68 -20.73 -8.71 2.46
C ALA A 68 -21.33 -9.63 1.39
N LEU A 69 -20.50 -10.24 0.52
CA LEU A 69 -20.95 -11.25 -0.45
C LEU A 69 -21.46 -12.49 0.27
N ILE A 70 -20.73 -12.98 1.27
CA ILE A 70 -21.15 -14.14 2.09
C ILE A 70 -22.45 -13.83 2.83
N ASP A 71 -22.52 -12.69 3.54
CA ASP A 71 -23.68 -12.32 4.36
C ASP A 71 -24.97 -12.15 3.53
N ARG A 72 -24.85 -11.64 2.30
CA ARG A 72 -26.02 -11.29 1.46
C ARG A 72 -26.40 -12.36 0.44
N LEU A 73 -25.42 -13.04 -0.12
CA LEU A 73 -25.61 -14.00 -1.23
C LEU A 73 -25.28 -15.44 -0.84
N GLY A 74 -24.71 -15.65 0.35
CA GLY A 74 -24.29 -16.95 0.84
C GLY A 74 -22.93 -17.38 0.29
N PRO A 75 -22.32 -18.39 0.92
CA PRO A 75 -20.94 -18.81 0.63
C PRO A 75 -20.75 -19.37 -0.78
N GLN A 76 -21.77 -20.01 -1.37
CA GLN A 76 -21.67 -20.55 -2.73
C GLN A 76 -21.57 -19.45 -3.79
N MET A 77 -22.32 -18.36 -3.62
CA MET A 77 -22.27 -17.23 -4.55
C MET A 77 -20.98 -16.41 -4.34
N ALA A 78 -20.54 -16.24 -3.09
CA ALA A 78 -19.26 -15.61 -2.79
C ALA A 78 -18.09 -16.36 -3.48
N ALA A 79 -18.03 -17.69 -3.35
CA ALA A 79 -17.01 -18.52 -4.01
C ALA A 79 -17.04 -18.48 -5.54
N LEU A 80 -18.18 -18.10 -6.15
CA LEU A 80 -18.28 -17.89 -7.60
C LEU A 80 -17.79 -16.50 -8.02
N LEU A 81 -18.15 -15.46 -7.27
CA LEU A 81 -17.89 -14.06 -7.62
C LEU A 81 -16.50 -13.57 -7.20
N ASP A 82 -15.98 -14.11 -6.11
CA ASP A 82 -14.71 -13.73 -5.50
C ASP A 82 -13.93 -14.99 -5.05
N PRO A 83 -13.48 -15.82 -6.01
CA PRO A 83 -12.72 -17.02 -5.70
C PRO A 83 -11.28 -16.68 -5.30
N ASP A 84 -10.72 -17.39 -4.32
CA ASP A 84 -9.30 -17.24 -3.92
C ASP A 84 -8.31 -17.52 -5.06
N ARG A 85 -8.71 -18.32 -6.05
CA ARG A 85 -7.89 -18.72 -7.20
C ARG A 85 -8.74 -19.06 -8.41
N THR A 86 -8.22 -18.80 -9.61
CA THR A 86 -8.88 -19.08 -10.89
C THR A 86 -8.06 -20.03 -11.77
N PRO A 87 -8.68 -20.72 -12.75
CA PRO A 87 -7.93 -21.52 -13.73
C PRO A 87 -6.97 -20.72 -14.62
N PHE A 88 -7.03 -19.38 -14.59
CA PHE A 88 -6.14 -18.50 -15.33
C PHE A 88 -4.89 -18.11 -14.53
N ASP A 89 -4.85 -18.44 -13.24
CA ASP A 89 -3.68 -18.21 -12.41
C ASP A 89 -2.53 -19.13 -12.85
N ALA A 90 -1.30 -18.64 -12.74
CA ALA A 90 -0.09 -19.37 -13.11
C ALA A 90 0.86 -19.48 -11.91
N PRO A 91 0.53 -20.29 -10.89
CA PRO A 91 1.38 -20.42 -9.71
C PRO A 91 2.68 -21.16 -10.03
N ASP A 92 3.75 -20.82 -9.31
CA ASP A 92 5.09 -21.39 -9.51
C ASP A 92 5.17 -22.90 -9.25
N ASP A 93 4.23 -23.45 -8.47
CA ASP A 93 4.13 -24.88 -8.18
C ASP A 93 3.38 -25.68 -9.27
N GLY A 94 2.89 -24.99 -10.31
CA GLY A 94 2.13 -25.59 -11.41
C GLY A 94 0.72 -26.06 -11.02
N SER A 95 0.22 -25.71 -9.84
CA SER A 95 -1.13 -26.06 -9.43
C SER A 95 -2.18 -25.33 -10.27
N VAL A 96 -3.28 -26.02 -10.60
CA VAL A 96 -4.37 -25.44 -11.39
C VAL A 96 -5.62 -25.35 -10.52
N ALA A 97 -6.23 -24.18 -10.46
CA ALA A 97 -7.50 -24.02 -9.75
C ALA A 97 -8.63 -24.72 -10.51
N PRO A 98 -9.61 -25.33 -9.82
CA PRO A 98 -10.83 -25.77 -10.47
C PRO A 98 -11.61 -24.56 -11.01
N SER A 99 -12.40 -24.75 -12.07
CA SER A 99 -13.38 -23.75 -12.46
C SER A 99 -14.45 -23.60 -11.38
N PRO A 100 -14.92 -22.38 -11.09
CA PRO A 100 -16.02 -22.17 -10.16
C PRO A 100 -17.27 -22.96 -10.58
N VAL A 101 -17.97 -23.55 -9.61
CA VAL A 101 -19.24 -24.25 -9.84
C VAL A 101 -20.37 -23.24 -9.81
N LEU A 102 -21.20 -23.23 -10.86
CA LEU A 102 -22.40 -22.40 -10.88
C LEU A 102 -23.43 -22.94 -9.87
N PRO A 103 -23.99 -22.09 -8.99
CA PRO A 103 -25.02 -22.52 -8.07
C PRO A 103 -26.34 -22.80 -8.81
N ASP A 104 -27.07 -23.81 -8.34
CA ASP A 104 -28.38 -24.21 -8.91
C ASP A 104 -29.45 -23.11 -8.81
N HIS A 105 -29.26 -22.18 -7.88
CA HIS A 105 -30.17 -21.08 -7.59
C HIS A 105 -29.37 -19.80 -7.31
N VAL A 106 -29.70 -18.73 -8.03
CA VAL A 106 -29.14 -17.40 -7.80
C VAL A 106 -30.07 -16.67 -6.82
N PRO A 107 -29.64 -16.40 -5.58
CA PRO A 107 -30.44 -15.62 -4.65
C PRO A 107 -30.65 -14.22 -5.22
N VAL A 108 -31.92 -13.80 -5.31
CA VAL A 108 -32.29 -12.43 -5.68
C VAL A 108 -32.43 -11.63 -4.38
N PRO A 109 -31.49 -10.75 -4.01
CA PRO A 109 -31.61 -9.97 -2.79
C PRO A 109 -32.84 -9.06 -2.86
N ALA A 110 -33.63 -9.04 -1.78
CA ALA A 110 -34.90 -8.30 -1.70
C ALA A 110 -34.76 -6.77 -1.88
N ALA A 111 -33.56 -6.24 -1.66
CA ALA A 111 -33.18 -4.88 -2.02
C ALA A 111 -31.67 -4.83 -2.24
N CYS A 112 -31.24 -4.35 -3.41
CA CYS A 112 -29.87 -3.93 -3.61
C CYS A 112 -29.85 -2.41 -3.33
N PRO A 113 -29.19 -1.93 -2.25
CA PRO A 113 -28.91 -0.50 -2.15
C PRO A 113 -28.15 -0.09 -3.42
N PRO A 114 -28.31 1.16 -3.91
CA PRO A 114 -27.56 1.61 -5.07
C PRO A 114 -26.10 1.24 -4.85
N ALA A 115 -25.55 0.45 -5.78
CA ALA A 115 -24.17 0.00 -5.70
C ALA A 115 -23.36 1.26 -5.42
N ALA A 116 -22.73 1.32 -4.24
CA ALA A 116 -21.65 2.26 -4.08
C ALA A 116 -20.73 1.95 -5.27
N THR A 117 -20.51 2.93 -6.13
CA THR A 117 -19.53 2.80 -7.21
C THR A 117 -18.21 2.59 -6.49
N VAL A 118 -17.86 1.34 -6.26
CA VAL A 118 -16.53 0.95 -5.85
C VAL A 118 -15.73 1.11 -7.13
N PRO A 119 -14.88 2.14 -7.25
CA PRO A 119 -13.94 2.17 -8.34
C PRO A 119 -13.10 0.91 -8.15
N ALA A 120 -13.12 0.01 -9.12
CA ALA A 120 -12.12 -1.04 -9.16
C ALA A 120 -10.78 -0.32 -9.24
N ARG A 121 -9.94 -0.44 -8.20
CA ARG A 121 -8.53 -0.13 -8.38
C ARG A 121 -7.97 -1.29 -9.20
N GLU A 122 -7.73 -1.02 -10.48
CA GLU A 122 -7.02 -1.95 -11.35
C GLU A 122 -5.54 -1.94 -10.93
N HIS A 123 -5.21 -2.73 -9.93
CA HIS A 123 -3.83 -3.01 -9.56
C HIS A 123 -3.25 -4.03 -10.54
N GLY A 124 -2.00 -3.83 -10.95
CA GLY A 124 -1.37 -4.63 -11.99
C GLY A 124 0.12 -4.38 -12.08
N SER A 125 0.86 -5.37 -12.57
CA SER A 125 2.22 -5.21 -13.05
C SER A 125 2.56 -6.41 -13.91
N ASN A 126 3.42 -6.24 -14.90
CA ASN A 126 3.96 -7.34 -15.69
C ASN A 126 5.45 -7.52 -15.39
N SER A 127 5.90 -8.77 -15.34
CA SER A 127 7.32 -9.10 -15.35
C SER A 127 7.56 -10.41 -16.08
N PHE A 128 8.58 -10.43 -16.93
CA PHE A 128 9.01 -11.61 -17.68
C PHE A 128 10.52 -11.75 -17.58
N ALA A 129 10.99 -12.93 -17.19
CA ALA A 129 12.39 -13.31 -17.21
C ALA A 129 12.60 -14.50 -18.14
N VAL A 130 13.61 -14.40 -19.01
CA VAL A 130 14.00 -15.47 -19.93
C VAL A 130 15.45 -15.85 -19.65
N SER A 131 15.70 -17.13 -19.39
CA SER A 131 17.05 -17.62 -19.14
C SER A 131 17.90 -17.55 -20.41
N GLY A 132 19.21 -17.34 -20.25
CA GLY A 132 20.13 -17.26 -21.39
C GLY A 132 20.09 -18.50 -22.31
N ALA A 133 19.78 -19.68 -21.76
CA ALA A 133 19.62 -20.92 -22.53
C ALA A 133 18.50 -20.89 -23.57
N LEU A 134 17.51 -20.00 -23.41
CA LEU A 134 16.39 -19.81 -24.33
C LEU A 134 16.60 -18.64 -25.30
N THR A 135 17.78 -18.02 -25.30
CA THR A 135 18.08 -16.84 -26.14
C THR A 135 19.17 -17.13 -27.15
N GLY A 136 19.11 -16.48 -28.33
CA GLY A 136 20.15 -16.64 -29.35
C GLY A 136 21.52 -16.05 -28.98
N THR A 137 21.58 -15.18 -27.96
CA THR A 137 22.81 -14.54 -27.48
C THR A 137 23.45 -15.25 -26.29
N GLY A 138 22.73 -16.18 -25.65
CA GLY A 138 23.15 -16.79 -24.38
C GLY A 138 22.96 -15.88 -23.16
N ALA A 139 22.47 -14.65 -23.31
CA ALA A 139 22.26 -13.70 -22.22
C ALA A 139 20.82 -13.75 -21.71
N ALA A 140 20.63 -13.67 -20.39
CA ALA A 140 19.28 -13.58 -19.83
C ALA A 140 18.60 -12.26 -20.22
N MET A 141 17.27 -12.28 -20.34
CA MET A 141 16.45 -11.10 -20.64
C MET A 141 15.45 -10.88 -19.51
N LEU A 142 15.23 -9.61 -19.15
CA LEU A 142 14.21 -9.19 -18.20
C LEU A 142 13.38 -8.06 -18.83
N ALA A 143 12.06 -8.18 -18.74
CA ALA A 143 11.11 -7.11 -19.03
C ALA A 143 10.24 -6.90 -17.79
N ASN A 144 10.12 -5.65 -17.33
CA ASN A 144 9.31 -5.30 -16.17
C ASN A 144 8.55 -4.00 -16.43
N ASP A 145 7.27 -3.99 -16.09
CA ASP A 145 6.30 -2.94 -16.40
C ASP A 145 5.36 -2.79 -15.20
N MET A 146 5.72 -1.89 -14.28
CA MET A 146 4.97 -1.64 -13.04
C MET A 146 3.80 -0.68 -13.32
N HIS A 147 2.57 -1.05 -12.93
CA HIS A 147 1.39 -0.19 -13.12
C HIS A 147 0.97 0.44 -11.81
N LEU A 148 0.99 1.78 -11.76
CA LEU A 148 0.50 2.60 -10.66
C LEU A 148 -0.20 3.83 -11.22
N ASP A 149 -0.98 4.50 -10.39
CA ASP A 149 -1.72 5.70 -10.78
C ASP A 149 -0.78 6.77 -11.35
N LEU A 150 -1.19 7.38 -12.46
CA LEU A 150 -0.47 8.49 -13.05
C LEU A 150 -0.73 9.76 -12.25
N GLY A 151 0.34 10.40 -11.78
CA GLY A 151 0.30 11.61 -10.96
C GLY A 151 1.33 12.64 -11.39
N VAL A 152 1.17 13.86 -10.88
CA VAL A 152 2.19 14.92 -11.01
C VAL A 152 2.61 15.37 -9.60
N PRO A 153 3.88 15.17 -9.21
CA PRO A 153 4.95 14.55 -9.99
C PRO A 153 4.74 13.04 -10.20
N ASN A 154 5.36 12.49 -11.26
CA ASN A 154 5.37 11.05 -11.49
C ASN A 154 6.06 10.33 -10.34
N LEU A 155 5.54 9.15 -9.98
CA LEU A 155 6.06 8.35 -8.88
C LEU A 155 7.47 7.80 -9.15
N TRP A 156 7.69 7.29 -10.37
CA TRP A 156 8.97 6.72 -10.78
C TRP A 156 9.84 7.76 -11.49
N TYR A 157 11.08 7.89 -11.04
CA TYR A 157 12.06 8.76 -11.66
C TYR A 157 13.20 7.96 -12.27
N ARG A 158 13.48 8.15 -13.57
CA ARG A 158 14.59 7.46 -14.22
C ARG A 158 15.92 8.09 -13.81
N ALA A 159 16.84 7.26 -13.31
CA ALA A 159 18.17 7.71 -12.93
C ALA A 159 19.23 6.66 -13.27
N ARG A 160 20.46 7.13 -13.44
CA ARG A 160 21.66 6.30 -13.45
C ARG A 160 22.62 6.83 -12.38
N GLN A 161 23.09 5.95 -11.51
CA GLN A 161 24.00 6.29 -10.41
C GLN A 161 25.31 5.54 -10.62
N VAL A 162 26.38 6.29 -10.85
CA VAL A 162 27.72 5.74 -11.08
C VAL A 162 28.62 6.23 -9.95
N LEU A 163 29.23 5.30 -9.21
CA LEU A 163 30.26 5.67 -8.24
C LEU A 163 31.53 6.11 -8.97
N ALA A 164 32.19 7.14 -8.45
CA ALA A 164 33.34 7.75 -9.11
C ALA A 164 34.53 6.79 -9.30
N ASP A 165 34.64 5.78 -8.44
CA ASP A 165 35.65 4.72 -8.54
C ASP A 165 35.27 3.60 -9.53
N GLY A 166 34.10 3.69 -10.15
CA GLY A 166 33.59 2.71 -11.10
C GLY A 166 33.13 1.38 -10.47
N SER A 167 33.10 1.29 -9.13
CA SER A 167 32.70 0.06 -8.43
C SER A 167 31.22 -0.28 -8.58
N LEU A 168 30.40 0.69 -8.97
CA LEU A 168 28.97 0.55 -9.13
C LEU A 168 28.45 1.45 -10.24
N ASP A 169 27.60 0.87 -11.11
CA ASP A 169 26.89 1.56 -12.18
C ASP A 169 25.44 1.06 -12.20
N LEU A 170 24.55 1.76 -11.51
CA LEU A 170 23.13 1.44 -11.47
C LEU A 170 22.38 2.22 -12.53
N ASN A 171 21.50 1.56 -13.29
CA ASN A 171 20.65 2.21 -14.27
C ASN A 171 19.21 1.68 -14.16
N GLY A 172 18.23 2.58 -14.03
CA GLY A 172 16.82 2.18 -13.96
C GLY A 172 15.91 3.28 -13.45
N VAL A 173 14.93 2.92 -12.62
CA VAL A 173 14.02 3.87 -11.96
C VAL A 173 14.14 3.86 -10.43
N THR A 174 13.99 5.03 -9.82
CA THR A 174 14.06 5.28 -8.38
C THR A 174 12.70 5.75 -7.88
N LEU A 175 12.45 5.57 -6.59
CA LEU A 175 11.42 6.31 -5.85
C LEU A 175 12.04 7.60 -5.30
N PRO A 176 11.66 8.79 -5.80
CA PRO A 176 12.09 10.07 -5.23
C PRO A 176 11.82 10.13 -3.72
N GLY A 177 12.79 10.61 -2.96
CA GLY A 177 12.78 10.53 -1.49
C GLY A 177 13.57 9.35 -0.92
N THR A 178 14.09 8.44 -1.76
CA THR A 178 14.93 7.31 -1.34
C THR A 178 16.25 7.24 -2.13
N PRO A 179 17.34 6.71 -1.55
CA PRO A 179 18.60 6.50 -2.27
C PRO A 179 18.62 5.23 -3.14
N MET A 180 17.50 4.51 -3.29
CA MET A 180 17.49 3.16 -3.86
C MET A 180 17.08 3.14 -5.34
N GLN A 181 17.74 2.28 -6.12
CA GLN A 181 17.31 1.90 -7.46
C GLN A 181 16.25 0.80 -7.33
N VAL A 182 14.98 1.15 -7.55
CA VAL A 182 13.85 0.24 -7.34
C VAL A 182 13.87 -0.84 -8.40
N VAL A 183 13.82 -0.50 -9.69
CA VAL A 183 13.96 -1.46 -10.80
C VAL A 183 15.14 -1.04 -11.64
N GLY A 184 15.93 -1.98 -12.17
CA GLY A 184 17.07 -1.63 -13.00
C GLY A 184 18.06 -2.76 -13.26
N SER A 185 19.28 -2.36 -13.61
CA SER A 185 20.43 -3.24 -13.75
C SER A 185 21.69 -2.57 -13.23
N ASN A 186 22.70 -3.40 -12.95
CA ASN A 186 24.04 -2.93 -12.59
C ASN A 186 25.13 -3.31 -13.62
N GLY A 187 24.71 -3.69 -14.83
CA GLY A 187 25.58 -4.26 -15.87
C GLY A 187 25.92 -5.74 -15.70
N HIS A 188 25.70 -6.33 -14.52
CA HIS A 188 25.93 -7.75 -14.25
C HIS A 188 24.63 -8.54 -14.02
N ILE A 189 23.66 -7.92 -13.36
CA ILE A 189 22.31 -8.45 -13.12
C ILE A 189 21.26 -7.38 -13.45
N ALA A 190 20.05 -7.83 -13.75
CA ALA A 190 18.86 -7.00 -13.86
C ALA A 190 17.78 -7.52 -12.91
N TRP A 191 16.97 -6.63 -12.35
CA TRP A 191 15.87 -6.97 -11.44
C TRP A 191 14.67 -6.07 -11.69
N GLY A 192 13.50 -6.58 -11.35
CA GLY A 192 12.23 -5.89 -11.45
C GLY A 192 11.24 -6.40 -10.42
N PHE A 193 10.13 -5.69 -10.26
CA PHE A 193 9.13 -5.97 -9.24
C PHE A 193 7.73 -6.01 -9.84
N THR A 194 6.89 -6.90 -9.33
CA THR A 194 5.44 -6.86 -9.52
C THR A 194 4.80 -6.82 -8.13
N ASP A 195 3.59 -6.29 -8.06
CA ASP A 195 2.78 -6.48 -6.86
C ASP A 195 2.53 -7.99 -6.66
N SER A 196 2.55 -8.43 -5.40
CA SER A 196 2.45 -9.83 -5.01
C SER A 196 1.05 -10.22 -4.54
N TYR A 197 0.16 -9.24 -4.33
CA TYR A 197 -1.21 -9.43 -3.85
C TYR A 197 -1.33 -10.26 -2.56
N ILE A 198 -0.26 -10.34 -1.76
CA ILE A 198 -0.30 -11.05 -0.49
C ILE A 198 -1.18 -10.28 0.52
N ALA A 199 -1.94 -11.00 1.33
CA ALA A 199 -2.65 -10.40 2.45
C ALA A 199 -1.64 -9.95 3.53
N THR A 200 -1.58 -8.63 3.78
CA THR A 200 -0.68 -8.03 4.80
C THR A 200 -1.41 -7.42 5.99
N GLY A 201 -2.74 -7.51 6.02
CA GLY A 201 -3.59 -7.05 7.10
C GLY A 201 -4.92 -7.80 7.12
N ASP A 202 -5.61 -7.75 8.26
CA ASP A 202 -6.91 -8.37 8.50
C ASP A 202 -7.88 -7.37 9.11
N LEU A 203 -9.14 -7.42 8.68
CA LEU A 203 -10.26 -6.76 9.32
C LEU A 203 -10.85 -7.66 10.41
N ILE A 204 -10.77 -7.22 11.67
CA ILE A 204 -11.28 -7.98 12.81
C ILE A 204 -12.58 -7.38 13.31
N ARG A 205 -13.66 -8.16 13.25
CA ARG A 205 -14.94 -7.79 13.85
C ARG A 205 -14.81 -7.77 15.37
N LEU A 206 -15.18 -6.64 15.98
CA LEU A 206 -15.11 -6.46 17.43
C LEU A 206 -16.45 -6.76 18.10
N ASP A 207 -16.43 -7.62 19.10
CA ASP A 207 -17.55 -7.80 20.04
C ASP A 207 -17.49 -6.71 21.10
N LEU A 208 -18.29 -5.66 20.92
CA LEU A 208 -18.35 -4.53 21.83
C LEU A 208 -19.09 -4.90 23.12
N LEU A 209 -18.51 -4.50 24.25
CA LEU A 209 -19.04 -4.76 25.58
C LEU A 209 -19.38 -3.43 26.28
N PRO A 210 -20.38 -3.43 27.19
CA PRO A 210 -20.67 -2.27 28.01
C PRO A 210 -19.43 -1.85 28.84
N PRO A 211 -19.26 -0.56 29.14
CA PRO A 211 -18.24 -0.08 30.08
C PRO A 211 -18.29 -0.80 31.44
N ALA A 212 -17.15 -0.89 32.13
CA ALA A 212 -17.10 -1.50 33.48
C ALA A 212 -17.87 -0.71 34.52
N MET A 213 -17.97 0.61 34.32
CA MET A 213 -18.65 1.57 35.19
C MET A 213 -19.39 2.58 34.30
N PRO A 214 -20.51 3.18 34.75
CA PRO A 214 -21.20 4.24 34.02
C PRO A 214 -20.25 5.39 33.66
N GLY A 215 -20.22 5.80 32.38
CA GLY A 215 -19.32 6.84 31.87
C GLY A 215 -17.88 6.39 31.62
N GLY A 216 -17.55 5.12 31.87
CA GLY A 216 -16.24 4.56 31.53
C GLY A 216 -16.05 4.32 30.02
N PRO A 217 -14.82 3.95 29.59
CA PRO A 217 -14.54 3.66 28.20
C PRO A 217 -15.34 2.45 27.69
N GLN A 218 -15.68 2.46 26.40
CA GLN A 218 -16.25 1.29 25.74
C GLN A 218 -15.24 0.14 25.78
N ARG A 219 -15.74 -1.08 25.99
CA ARG A 219 -14.92 -2.29 26.06
C ARG A 219 -15.15 -3.17 24.85
N TYR A 220 -14.26 -4.13 24.65
CA TYR A 220 -14.39 -5.18 23.64
C TYR A 220 -13.85 -6.51 24.18
N ALA A 221 -14.38 -7.62 23.66
CA ALA A 221 -13.92 -8.95 24.04
C ALA A 221 -12.54 -9.25 23.42
N THR A 222 -11.67 -9.93 24.18
CA THR A 222 -10.39 -10.46 23.69
C THR A 222 -10.17 -11.88 24.22
N PRO A 223 -9.23 -12.67 23.67
CA PRO A 223 -8.92 -14.02 24.16
C PRO A 223 -8.54 -14.07 25.65
N ASP A 224 -7.92 -13.01 26.16
CA ASP A 224 -7.50 -12.91 27.56
C ASP A 224 -8.56 -12.24 28.46
N GLY A 225 -9.76 -12.00 27.94
CA GLY A 225 -10.85 -11.30 28.62
C GLY A 225 -11.10 -9.87 28.11
N PRO A 226 -12.12 -9.17 28.64
CA PRO A 226 -12.50 -7.84 28.17
C PRO A 226 -11.37 -6.80 28.32
N ARG A 227 -11.20 -5.93 27.32
CA ARG A 227 -10.27 -4.79 27.38
C ARG A 227 -10.97 -3.48 27.03
N ASP A 228 -10.44 -2.37 27.57
CA ASP A 228 -10.91 -1.02 27.24
C ASP A 228 -10.37 -0.58 25.87
N ILE A 229 -11.22 0.08 25.07
CA ILE A 229 -10.81 0.75 23.85
C ILE A 229 -10.03 2.00 24.23
N LYS A 230 -8.80 2.11 23.75
CA LYS A 230 -7.97 3.29 23.96
C LYS A 230 -8.31 4.34 22.91
N THR A 231 -8.40 5.61 23.30
CA THR A 231 -8.54 6.72 22.35
C THR A 231 -7.29 7.58 22.44
N VAL A 232 -6.60 7.71 21.32
CA VAL A 232 -5.47 8.62 21.13
C VAL A 232 -5.96 9.80 20.31
N HIS A 233 -5.64 11.00 20.73
CA HIS A 233 -6.05 12.22 20.05
C HIS A 233 -4.89 12.72 19.20
N GLU A 234 -5.03 12.60 17.89
CA GLU A 234 -4.05 13.09 16.91
C GLU A 234 -4.49 14.47 16.42
N ARG A 235 -3.58 15.43 16.41
CA ARG A 235 -3.90 16.79 15.97
C ARG A 235 -3.45 17.01 14.53
N LEU A 236 -4.42 17.16 13.62
CA LEU A 236 -4.15 17.41 12.21
C LEU A 236 -4.33 18.90 11.92
N CYS A 237 -3.27 19.57 11.49
CA CYS A 237 -3.30 20.99 11.16
C CYS A 237 -3.21 21.19 9.65
N ALA A 238 -4.35 21.50 9.03
CA ALA A 238 -4.42 21.84 7.62
C ALA A 238 -4.12 23.34 7.42
N LEU A 239 -3.30 23.66 6.42
CA LEU A 239 -2.87 25.03 6.13
C LEU A 239 -4.04 26.02 5.95
N ARG A 240 -5.20 25.54 5.46
CA ARG A 240 -6.39 26.37 5.15
C ARG A 240 -7.62 26.11 6.02
N ALA A 241 -7.62 25.06 6.84
CA ALA A 241 -8.80 24.66 7.62
C ALA A 241 -8.58 24.68 9.14
N GLY A 242 -7.41 25.16 9.61
CA GLY A 242 -7.07 25.15 11.02
C GLY A 242 -6.64 23.77 11.48
N CYS A 243 -6.63 23.56 12.79
CA CYS A 243 -6.33 22.25 13.35
C CYS A 243 -7.61 21.56 13.79
N GLU A 244 -7.74 20.30 13.40
CA GLU A 244 -8.76 19.39 13.91
C GLU A 244 -8.13 18.37 14.85
N ASP A 245 -8.94 17.91 15.80
CA ASP A 245 -8.61 16.83 16.70
C ASP A 245 -9.22 15.55 16.14
N LEU A 246 -8.38 14.58 15.81
CA LEU A 246 -8.77 13.29 15.25
C LEU A 246 -8.68 12.23 16.36
N PRO A 247 -9.82 11.79 16.93
CA PRO A 247 -9.82 10.70 17.90
C PRO A 247 -9.59 9.37 17.18
N VAL A 248 -8.40 8.79 17.37
CA VAL A 248 -8.02 7.46 16.89
C VAL A 248 -8.31 6.45 17.97
N ARG A 249 -9.28 5.57 17.71
CA ARG A 249 -9.65 4.48 18.63
C ARG A 249 -8.80 3.25 18.33
N GLN A 250 -8.21 2.65 19.35
CA GLN A 250 -7.24 1.57 19.24
C GLN A 250 -7.65 0.34 20.05
N THR A 251 -7.36 -0.82 19.48
CA THR A 251 -7.44 -2.14 20.13
C THR A 251 -6.06 -2.77 20.19
N ILE A 252 -5.96 -4.01 20.70
CA ILE A 252 -4.74 -4.81 20.66
C ILE A 252 -4.34 -5.23 19.24
N TRP A 253 -5.29 -5.22 18.30
CA TRP A 253 -5.04 -5.65 16.92
C TRP A 253 -4.75 -4.49 15.97
N GLY A 254 -5.11 -3.26 16.36
CA GLY A 254 -4.92 -2.08 15.52
C GLY A 254 -5.97 -1.00 15.74
N PRO A 255 -5.94 0.06 14.91
CA PRO A 255 -6.95 1.10 14.91
C PRO A 255 -8.31 0.55 14.46
N ILE A 256 -9.39 1.07 15.04
CA ILE A 256 -10.76 0.74 14.64
C ILE A 256 -11.08 1.50 13.36
N GLN A 257 -11.53 0.79 12.32
CA GLN A 257 -11.98 1.39 11.07
C GLN A 257 -13.52 1.57 11.04
N GLY A 258 -13.98 2.68 10.45
CA GLY A 258 -15.39 3.00 10.30
C GLY A 258 -16.11 3.51 11.56
N ALA A 259 -17.31 4.06 11.37
CA ALA A 259 -18.22 4.33 12.47
C ALA A 259 -18.83 3.02 12.95
N VAL A 260 -18.82 2.77 14.27
CA VAL A 260 -19.59 1.66 14.85
C VAL A 260 -21.04 1.84 14.40
N ALA A 261 -21.60 0.85 13.71
CA ALA A 261 -23.03 0.82 13.41
C ALA A 261 -23.80 1.02 14.73
N GLY A 262 -24.47 2.17 14.87
CA GLY A 262 -25.25 2.51 16.06
C GLY A 262 -24.68 3.57 17.01
N ALA A 263 -23.66 4.35 16.64
CA ALA A 263 -23.53 5.70 17.22
C ALA A 263 -24.53 6.63 16.52
N PRO A 264 -25.24 7.52 17.25
CA PRO A 264 -26.29 8.37 16.70
C PRO A 264 -25.80 9.27 15.56
#